data_AF-A0A9P6ZMU5-F1
#
_entry.id   AF-A0A9P6ZMU5-F1
#
_cell.length_a   1.000
_cell.length_b   1.000
_cell.length_c   1.000
_cell.angle_alpha   90.00
_cell.angle_beta   90.00
_cell.angle_gamma   90.00
#
_symmetry.space_group_name_H-M   'P 1'
#
loop_
_entity.id
_entity.type
_entity.pdbx_description
1 polymer ?
#
loop_
_entity_poly.entity_id
_entity_poly.type
_entity_poly.pdbx_seq_one_letter_code
_entity_poly.pdbx_strand_id
1 'polypeptide(L)'
;MSPYPKLIALDTDWTIFWGWLDVNKIGKGPNAHDPAEDNIERENGSEWVLRDRTNHQERWGMYGDVPKIIYDILKHDAKLAIVSRNKSKAACDRALWWWNATDPKDNKRKPIIQMVEFNEVYDEDKTVHMKNIKGWTNHHYADMILFDDEATNNLVRVEQGVVFQVSRDQKGLTWENYQQGLDQWRRLHAIRSPYQGQNLKSYSDPMFIGFAGMDEGTVNLLTQGKNRADLKEAARWGYAMYVADDARIAKYFANWIKSNAFGANARTHVCELWARDRKKFLATNKIWVPEDGTMMTNVQGGDKFKIAWDQENRDAKVAEWGVKMPYILFSRHFYMGGMPIAQTRWNEMVVYTHVQDALILTIPLTDQQVDEKIARGGRFVKFEEQISNWNIKVPVATKVDFRNHRENIG
;
A
#
# COMPACT_ATOMS: atom_id res chain seq x y z
N MET A 1 8.42 4.78 25.12
CA MET A 1 7.18 5.01 24.33
C MET A 1 7.27 4.13 23.09
N SER A 2 6.16 3.54 22.65
CA SER A 2 6.14 2.79 21.39
C SER A 2 6.38 3.73 20.20
N PRO A 3 7.06 3.30 19.13
CA PRO A 3 7.29 4.16 17.97
C PRO A 3 5.96 4.59 17.33
N TYR A 4 5.95 5.80 16.78
CA TYR A 4 4.76 6.47 16.24
C TYR A 4 5.14 7.19 14.92
N PRO A 5 4.24 7.24 13.90
CA PRO A 5 4.51 7.93 12.64
C PRO A 5 4.75 9.42 12.83
N LYS A 6 5.52 10.05 11.93
CA LYS A 6 5.77 11.49 11.99
C LYS A 6 4.59 12.32 11.46
N LEU A 7 3.79 11.71 10.59
CA LEU A 7 2.63 12.35 9.97
C LEU A 7 1.51 11.34 9.75
N ILE A 8 0.29 11.76 10.09
CA ILE A 8 -0.94 11.02 9.78
C ILE A 8 -1.83 11.91 8.92
N ALA A 9 -2.10 11.44 7.71
CA ALA A 9 -3.01 12.04 6.76
C ALA A 9 -4.38 11.36 6.85
N LEU A 10 -5.43 12.16 6.88
CA LEU A 10 -6.82 11.72 6.91
C LEU A 10 -7.55 12.28 5.69
N ASP A 11 -8.28 11.42 4.99
CA ASP A 11 -9.28 11.85 4.03
C ASP A 11 -10.53 12.44 4.73
N THR A 12 -11.38 13.12 3.96
CA THR A 12 -12.57 13.80 4.46
C THR A 12 -13.83 12.95 4.35
N ASP A 13 -14.38 12.86 3.14
CA ASP A 13 -15.68 12.27 2.86
C ASP A 13 -15.61 10.76 3.13
N TRP A 14 -16.59 10.20 3.83
CA TRP A 14 -16.62 8.81 4.29
C TRP A 14 -15.45 8.35 5.18
N THR A 15 -14.50 9.21 5.51
CA THR A 15 -13.36 8.94 6.41
C THR A 15 -13.49 9.69 7.74
N ILE A 16 -13.44 11.03 7.72
CA ILE A 16 -13.65 11.88 8.91
C ILE A 16 -15.14 12.05 9.20
N PHE A 17 -15.96 12.13 8.15
CA PHE A 17 -17.41 12.31 8.27
C PHE A 17 -18.16 11.48 7.23
N TRP A 18 -19.39 11.09 7.52
CA TRP A 18 -20.28 10.48 6.52
C TRP A 18 -20.98 11.54 5.68
N GLY A 19 -21.38 11.14 4.48
CA GLY A 19 -21.96 12.02 3.46
C GLY A 19 -20.87 12.66 2.59
N TRP A 20 -21.28 13.10 1.40
CA TRP A 20 -20.40 13.76 0.44
C TRP A 20 -20.65 15.27 0.46
N LEU A 21 -19.65 16.07 0.82
CA LEU A 21 -19.75 17.54 0.77
C LEU A 21 -19.71 18.00 -0.70
N ASP A 22 -20.88 18.08 -1.33
CA ASP A 22 -21.02 18.48 -2.73
C ASP A 22 -21.39 19.97 -2.85
N VAL A 23 -20.45 20.78 -3.32
CA VAL A 23 -20.65 22.22 -3.56
C VAL A 23 -21.75 22.51 -4.59
N ASN A 24 -22.11 21.54 -5.43
CA ASN A 24 -23.21 21.68 -6.37
C ASN A 24 -24.59 21.56 -5.71
N LYS A 25 -24.65 21.06 -4.47
CA LYS A 25 -25.89 20.91 -3.69
C LYS A 25 -26.03 21.92 -2.57
N ILE A 26 -24.91 22.33 -1.99
CA ILE A 26 -24.88 23.31 -0.88
C ILE A 26 -25.39 24.67 -1.37
N GLY A 27 -26.27 25.30 -0.58
CA GLY A 27 -26.75 26.66 -0.83
C GLY A 27 -27.51 26.83 -2.16
N LYS A 28 -28.28 25.83 -2.59
CA LYS A 28 -29.08 25.90 -3.84
C LYS A 28 -30.57 26.19 -3.63
N GLY A 29 -31.02 26.25 -2.38
CA GLY A 29 -32.41 26.58 -2.05
C GLY A 29 -32.64 28.07 -1.81
N PRO A 30 -33.88 28.45 -1.47
CA PRO A 30 -34.24 29.84 -1.16
C PRO A 30 -33.44 30.39 0.02
N ASN A 31 -33.09 31.69 -0.04
CA ASN A 31 -32.31 32.41 0.98
C ASN A 31 -30.90 31.84 1.22
N ALA A 32 -30.30 31.24 0.18
CA ALA A 32 -28.90 30.82 0.22
C ALA A 32 -27.96 32.00 0.49
N HIS A 33 -26.94 31.74 1.29
CA HIS A 33 -25.82 32.62 1.50
C HIS A 33 -24.77 32.47 0.39
N ASP A 34 -23.99 33.53 0.15
CA ASP A 34 -22.84 33.55 -0.74
C ASP A 34 -21.61 33.99 0.08
N PRO A 35 -20.51 33.21 0.13
CA PRO A 35 -20.25 31.99 -0.66
C PRO A 35 -21.03 30.75 -0.20
N ALA A 36 -21.08 29.71 -1.05
CA ALA A 36 -21.91 28.52 -0.85
C ALA A 36 -21.66 27.83 0.51
N GLU A 37 -20.41 27.72 0.94
CA GLU A 37 -20.03 27.12 2.22
C GLU A 37 -20.65 27.81 3.45
N ASP A 38 -21.08 29.08 3.35
CA ASP A 38 -21.76 29.77 4.46
C ASP A 38 -23.18 29.25 4.73
N ASN A 39 -23.66 28.33 3.87
CA ASN A 39 -24.88 27.58 4.11
C ASN A 39 -24.65 26.32 4.96
N ILE A 40 -23.41 25.93 5.24
CA ILE A 40 -23.11 24.80 6.14
C ILE A 40 -23.25 25.27 7.59
N GLU A 41 -24.24 24.72 8.29
CA GLU A 41 -24.51 25.03 9.69
C GLU A 41 -24.60 23.76 10.54
N ARG A 42 -24.43 23.92 11.86
CA ARG A 42 -24.71 22.84 12.79
C ARG A 42 -26.20 22.53 12.81
N GLU A 43 -26.54 21.25 12.83
CA GLU A 43 -27.89 20.84 13.17
C GLU A 43 -28.20 21.21 14.63
N ASN A 44 -29.40 21.73 14.88
CA ASN A 44 -29.79 22.21 16.20
C ASN A 44 -29.52 21.20 17.31
N GLY A 45 -28.70 21.58 18.29
CA GLY A 45 -28.34 20.74 19.44
C GLY A 45 -27.31 19.64 19.14
N SER A 46 -26.76 19.57 17.92
CA SER A 46 -25.76 18.57 17.55
C SER A 46 -24.35 19.17 17.47
N GLU A 47 -23.39 18.50 18.11
CA GLU A 47 -21.96 18.76 17.90
C GLU A 47 -21.36 17.91 16.76
N TRP A 48 -22.14 16.96 16.24
CA TRP A 48 -21.67 15.92 15.33
C TRP A 48 -22.19 16.09 13.92
N VAL A 49 -23.39 16.67 13.77
CA VAL A 49 -24.11 16.74 12.51
C VAL A 49 -24.17 18.18 12.01
N LEU A 50 -23.76 18.36 10.77
CA LEU A 50 -23.94 19.56 9.97
C LEU A 50 -25.04 19.32 8.94
N ARG A 51 -25.62 20.41 8.44
CA ARG A 51 -26.63 20.38 7.40
C ARG A 51 -26.52 21.61 6.51
N ASP A 52 -27.06 21.52 5.31
CA ASP A 52 -27.28 22.69 4.47
C ASP A 52 -28.47 23.49 5.00
N ARG A 53 -28.29 24.79 5.19
CA ARG A 53 -29.34 25.72 5.63
C ARG A 53 -30.54 25.74 4.70
N THR A 54 -30.32 25.65 3.40
CA THR A 54 -31.37 25.81 2.40
C THR A 54 -32.09 24.52 2.07
N ASN A 55 -31.46 23.38 2.34
CA ASN A 55 -32.02 22.04 2.23
C ASN A 55 -31.56 21.16 3.41
N HIS A 56 -32.33 21.14 4.49
CA HIS A 56 -32.01 20.36 5.69
C HIS A 56 -31.95 18.82 5.47
N GLN A 57 -32.28 18.30 4.29
CA GLN A 57 -32.06 16.90 3.94
C GLN A 57 -30.59 16.60 3.57
N GLU A 58 -29.85 17.60 3.08
CA GLU A 58 -28.41 17.46 2.86
C GLU A 58 -27.69 17.61 4.22
N ARG A 59 -27.17 16.49 4.72
CA ARG A 59 -26.58 16.36 6.05
C ARG A 59 -25.24 15.65 5.97
N TRP A 60 -24.35 15.99 6.90
CA TRP A 60 -23.02 15.39 7.04
C TRP A 60 -22.73 15.23 8.53
N GLY A 61 -22.02 14.18 8.92
CA GLY A 61 -21.71 14.01 10.34
C GLY A 61 -20.36 13.38 10.61
N MET A 62 -19.64 13.94 11.56
CA MET A 62 -18.34 13.43 11.98
C MET A 62 -18.47 12.06 12.66
N TYR A 63 -17.60 11.12 12.31
CA TYR A 63 -17.55 9.83 12.98
C TYR A 63 -17.07 9.97 14.42
N GLY A 64 -17.67 9.18 15.33
CA GLY A 64 -17.53 9.37 16.78
C GLY A 64 -16.11 9.25 17.35
N ASP A 65 -15.25 8.44 16.72
CA ASP A 65 -13.87 8.23 17.18
C ASP A 65 -12.89 9.30 16.67
N VAL A 66 -13.26 10.10 15.67
CA VAL A 66 -12.34 11.06 15.03
C VAL A 66 -11.74 12.07 16.03
N PRO A 67 -12.50 12.68 16.96
CA PRO A 67 -11.91 13.57 17.96
C PRO A 67 -10.85 12.90 18.84
N LYS A 68 -11.07 11.62 19.20
CA LYS A 68 -10.13 10.83 20.00
C LYS A 68 -8.86 10.50 19.19
N ILE A 69 -9.02 10.22 17.90
CA ILE A 69 -7.91 9.92 16.99
C ILE A 69 -7.03 11.16 16.80
N ILE A 70 -7.64 12.33 16.54
CA ILE A 70 -6.90 13.59 16.43
C ILE A 70 -6.14 13.89 17.72
N TYR A 71 -6.76 13.70 18.88
CA TYR A 71 -6.07 13.84 20.17
C TYR A 71 -4.84 12.91 20.26
N ASP A 72 -4.97 11.64 19.87
CA ASP A 72 -3.86 10.68 19.91
C ASP A 72 -2.71 11.02 18.95
N ILE A 73 -3.04 11.51 17.74
CA ILE A 73 -2.06 12.01 16.75
C ILE A 73 -1.21 13.12 17.36
N LEU A 74 -1.88 14.16 17.87
CA LEU A 74 -1.21 15.35 18.39
C LEU A 74 -0.45 15.05 19.70
N LYS A 75 -0.95 14.11 20.51
CA LYS A 75 -0.32 13.72 21.78
C LYS A 75 1.02 13.03 21.55
N HIS A 76 1.20 12.38 20.40
CA HIS A 76 2.45 11.75 20.00
C HIS A 76 3.31 12.63 19.09
N ASP A 77 3.05 13.94 19.06
CA ASP A 77 3.78 14.94 18.26
C ASP A 77 3.80 14.65 16.75
N ALA A 78 2.84 13.86 16.25
CA ALA A 78 2.69 13.65 14.81
C ALA A 78 1.93 14.81 14.18
N LYS A 79 2.33 15.15 12.96
CA LYS A 79 1.64 16.16 12.16
C LYS A 79 0.32 15.60 11.64
N LEU A 80 -0.78 16.31 11.86
CA LEU A 80 -2.07 16.01 11.26
C LEU A 80 -2.16 16.66 9.88
N ALA A 81 -2.45 15.86 8.86
CA ALA A 81 -2.76 16.34 7.52
C ALA A 81 -4.19 15.97 7.12
N ILE A 82 -4.87 16.89 6.43
CA ILE A 82 -6.09 16.61 5.68
C ILE A 82 -5.71 16.50 4.22
N VAL A 83 -6.09 15.39 3.60
CA VAL A 83 -5.76 15.08 2.21
C VAL A 83 -7.05 14.63 1.54
N SER A 84 -7.64 15.43 0.65
CA SER A 84 -8.95 15.13 0.07
C SER A 84 -9.06 15.53 -1.40
N ARG A 85 -9.79 14.71 -2.16
CA ARG A 85 -10.15 14.98 -3.56
C ARG A 85 -11.42 15.79 -3.71
N ASN A 86 -11.98 16.30 -2.61
CA ASN A 86 -13.16 17.13 -2.66
C ASN A 86 -12.90 18.40 -3.49
N LYS A 87 -13.87 18.75 -4.34
CA LYS A 87 -13.78 19.90 -5.25
C LYS A 87 -13.96 21.25 -4.57
N SER A 88 -14.40 21.26 -3.31
CA SER A 88 -14.56 22.49 -2.54
C SER A 88 -13.79 22.44 -1.24
N LYS A 89 -12.57 22.98 -1.30
CA LYS A 89 -11.75 23.21 -0.12
C LYS A 89 -12.49 24.06 0.93
N ALA A 90 -13.20 25.10 0.51
CA ALA A 90 -13.91 25.99 1.42
C ALA A 90 -15.04 25.28 2.18
N ALA A 91 -15.77 24.36 1.52
CA ALA A 91 -16.79 23.54 2.18
C ALA A 91 -16.17 22.58 3.21
N CYS A 92 -15.08 21.89 2.86
CA CYS A 92 -14.36 21.03 3.80
C CYS A 92 -13.81 21.82 4.99
N ASP A 93 -13.17 22.97 4.74
CA ASP A 93 -12.64 23.86 5.78
C ASP A 93 -13.76 24.33 6.72
N ARG A 94 -14.92 24.71 6.17
CA ARG A 94 -16.08 25.13 6.95
C ARG A 94 -16.63 23.99 7.81
N ALA A 95 -16.69 22.78 7.29
CA ALA A 95 -17.13 21.62 8.05
C ALA A 95 -16.16 21.30 9.21
N LEU A 96 -14.85 21.28 8.93
CA LEU A 96 -13.79 21.09 9.93
C LEU A 96 -13.66 22.26 10.92
N TRP A 97 -14.18 23.45 10.59
CA TRP A 97 -14.33 24.56 11.52
C TRP A 97 -15.44 24.32 12.55
N TRP A 98 -16.54 23.70 12.12
CA TRP A 98 -17.66 23.41 13.02
C TRP A 98 -17.40 22.22 13.93
N TRP A 99 -16.66 21.21 13.48
CA TRP A 99 -16.32 20.06 14.31
C TRP A 99 -15.10 20.33 15.19
N ASN A 100 -15.15 19.85 16.43
CA ASN A 100 -14.13 20.10 17.43
C ASN A 100 -13.45 18.81 17.89
N ALA A 101 -12.16 18.90 18.22
CA ALA A 101 -11.44 17.89 19.00
C ALA A 101 -10.68 18.55 20.16
N THR A 102 -10.17 17.75 21.09
CA THR A 102 -9.37 18.26 22.22
C THR A 102 -7.91 18.32 21.78
N ASP A 103 -7.27 19.48 21.96
CA ASP A 103 -5.84 19.64 21.73
C ASP A 103 -5.07 19.16 22.99
N PRO A 104 -4.20 18.14 22.89
CA PRO A 104 -3.46 17.63 24.05
C PRO A 104 -2.44 18.63 24.63
N LYS A 105 -2.09 19.70 23.91
CA LYS A 105 -1.12 20.71 24.39
C LYS A 105 -1.68 21.59 25.51
N ASP A 106 -2.96 21.97 25.41
CA ASP A 106 -3.62 22.85 26.38
C ASP A 106 -4.94 22.28 26.93
N ASN A 107 -5.30 21.07 26.52
CA ASN A 107 -6.51 20.34 26.89
C ASN A 107 -7.82 21.10 26.60
N LYS A 108 -7.83 21.98 25.60
CA LYS A 108 -9.01 22.74 25.18
C LYS A 108 -9.65 22.10 23.94
N ARG A 109 -10.99 22.18 23.86
CA ARG A 109 -11.71 21.88 22.61
C ARG A 109 -11.50 23.01 21.61
N LYS A 110 -11.05 22.65 20.40
CA LYS A 110 -10.80 23.57 19.29
C LYS A 110 -11.38 23.01 17.99
N PRO A 111 -11.74 23.88 17.03
CA PRO A 111 -12.02 23.46 15.67
C PRO A 111 -10.92 22.56 15.11
N ILE A 112 -11.29 21.45 14.47
CA ILE A 112 -10.32 20.49 13.92
C ILE A 112 -9.35 21.19 12.97
N ILE A 113 -9.87 22.07 12.12
CA ILE A 113 -9.08 22.84 11.15
C ILE A 113 -7.94 23.65 11.79
N GLN A 114 -8.07 24.09 13.05
CA GLN A 114 -7.00 24.81 13.75
C GLN A 114 -5.84 23.92 14.20
N MET A 115 -6.03 22.59 14.18
CA MET A 115 -5.02 21.60 14.57
C MET A 115 -4.40 20.89 13.36
N VAL A 116 -4.85 21.22 12.14
CA VAL A 116 -4.34 20.67 10.88
C VAL A 116 -3.09 21.44 10.47
N GLU A 117 -1.99 20.72 10.27
CA GLU A 117 -0.73 21.31 9.81
C GLU A 117 -0.71 21.43 8.28
N PHE A 118 -1.23 20.43 7.56
CA PHE A 118 -1.28 20.41 6.10
C PHE A 118 -2.70 20.15 5.63
N ASN A 119 -3.21 21.01 4.76
CA ASN A 119 -4.60 20.98 4.32
C ASN A 119 -4.66 20.93 2.79
N GLU A 120 -4.34 19.77 2.24
CA GLU A 120 -4.30 19.50 0.80
C GLU A 120 -5.70 19.02 0.36
N VAL A 121 -6.57 19.94 -0.04
CA VAL A 121 -7.93 19.62 -0.52
C VAL A 121 -8.12 20.18 -1.92
N TYR A 122 -8.08 19.30 -2.92
CA TYR A 122 -8.28 19.60 -4.34
C TYR A 122 -8.39 18.29 -5.15
N ASP A 123 -9.09 18.31 -6.29
CA ASP A 123 -9.36 17.10 -7.09
C ASP A 123 -8.15 16.65 -7.92
N GLU A 124 -7.19 16.00 -7.26
CA GLU A 124 -6.00 15.38 -7.85
C GLU A 124 -5.75 14.00 -7.25
N ASP A 125 -4.88 13.19 -7.84
CA ASP A 125 -4.51 11.91 -7.22
C ASP A 125 -3.83 12.13 -5.85
N LYS A 126 -4.11 11.24 -4.89
CA LYS A 126 -3.55 11.33 -3.52
C LYS A 126 -2.02 11.28 -3.49
N THR A 127 -1.41 10.73 -4.54
CA THR A 127 0.05 10.75 -4.74
C THR A 127 0.57 12.18 -4.89
N VAL A 128 -0.17 13.10 -5.53
CA VAL A 128 0.19 14.51 -5.65
C VAL A 128 0.21 15.19 -4.28
N HIS A 129 -0.84 14.95 -3.49
CA HIS A 129 -0.98 15.49 -2.13
C HIS A 129 0.17 15.05 -1.22
N MET A 130 0.46 13.74 -1.18
CA MET A 130 1.55 13.20 -0.37
C MET A 130 2.92 13.70 -0.85
N LYS A 131 3.10 13.92 -2.17
CA LYS A 131 4.32 14.51 -2.73
C LYS A 131 4.53 15.95 -2.26
N ASN A 132 3.47 16.76 -2.22
CA ASN A 132 3.54 18.13 -1.71
C ASN A 132 3.92 18.13 -0.23
N ILE A 133 3.22 17.35 0.60
CA ILE A 133 3.51 17.18 2.03
C ILE A 133 4.96 16.74 2.27
N LYS A 134 5.47 15.79 1.47
CA LYS A 134 6.88 15.39 1.52
C LYS A 134 7.81 16.55 1.18
N GLY A 135 7.48 17.36 0.17
CA GLY A 135 8.23 18.56 -0.19
C GLY A 135 8.37 19.55 0.98
N TRP A 136 7.29 19.75 1.74
CA TRP A 136 7.27 20.64 2.91
C TRP A 136 7.99 20.07 4.14
N THR A 137 7.81 18.78 4.41
CA THR A 137 8.30 18.13 5.65
C THR A 137 9.67 17.50 5.51
N ASN A 138 10.07 17.15 4.29
CA ASN A 138 11.16 16.22 3.97
C ASN A 138 11.06 14.87 4.71
N HIS A 139 9.90 14.49 5.24
CA HIS A 139 9.72 13.19 5.88
C HIS A 139 9.80 12.07 4.84
N HIS A 140 10.30 10.90 5.26
CA HIS A 140 10.24 9.73 4.39
C HIS A 140 8.79 9.26 4.28
N TYR A 141 8.34 8.75 3.12
CA TYR A 141 6.97 8.29 2.96
C TYR A 141 6.61 7.15 3.91
N ALA A 142 7.56 6.25 4.17
CA ALA A 142 7.44 5.25 5.22
C ALA A 142 7.08 5.86 6.60
N ASP A 143 7.52 7.08 6.93
CA ASP A 143 7.20 7.72 8.22
C ASP A 143 5.75 8.30 8.25
N MET A 144 4.95 8.06 7.21
CA MET A 144 3.60 8.60 7.01
C MET A 144 2.55 7.49 6.94
N ILE A 145 1.34 7.78 7.41
CA ILE A 145 0.15 6.95 7.22
C ILE A 145 -0.94 7.78 6.54
N LEU A 146 -1.65 7.21 5.57
CA LEU A 146 -2.89 7.74 5.02
C LEU A 146 -4.06 6.82 5.40
N PHE A 147 -5.10 7.41 6.00
CA PHE A 147 -6.40 6.79 6.21
C PHE A 147 -7.41 7.35 5.22
N ASP A 148 -8.11 6.48 4.51
CA ASP A 148 -8.99 6.83 3.39
C ASP A 148 -10.01 5.69 3.18
N ASP A 149 -11.25 5.97 2.78
CA ASP A 149 -12.26 4.92 2.56
C ASP A 149 -12.15 4.28 1.16
N GLU A 150 -11.58 5.01 0.20
CA GLU A 150 -11.58 4.64 -1.21
C GLU A 150 -10.30 3.86 -1.55
N ALA A 151 -10.44 2.55 -1.76
CA ALA A 151 -9.31 1.66 -1.99
C ALA A 151 -8.42 2.08 -3.16
N THR A 152 -8.96 2.75 -4.19
CA THR A 152 -8.16 3.25 -5.33
C THR A 152 -7.07 4.24 -4.93
N ASN A 153 -7.24 4.91 -3.78
CA ASN A 153 -6.22 5.79 -3.21
C ASN A 153 -5.01 5.03 -2.64
N ASN A 154 -5.05 3.69 -2.57
CA ASN A 154 -3.91 2.85 -2.19
C ASN A 154 -2.69 3.00 -3.12
N LEU A 155 -2.83 3.72 -4.23
CA LEU A 155 -1.73 4.04 -5.12
C LEU A 155 -0.57 4.76 -4.39
N VAL A 156 -0.84 5.52 -3.32
CA VAL A 156 0.22 6.09 -2.47
C VAL A 156 1.10 5.01 -1.81
N ARG A 157 0.53 3.86 -1.47
CA ARG A 157 1.28 2.70 -0.97
C ARG A 157 2.12 2.08 -2.08
N VAL A 158 1.55 1.99 -3.29
CA VAL A 158 2.17 1.34 -4.44
C VAL A 158 3.34 2.15 -5.01
N GLU A 159 3.16 3.45 -5.20
CA GLU A 159 4.16 4.30 -5.88
C GLU A 159 5.13 4.97 -4.90
N GLN A 160 4.66 5.31 -3.69
CA GLN A 160 5.41 6.16 -2.76
C GLN A 160 5.86 5.42 -1.49
N GLY A 161 5.24 4.28 -1.17
CA GLY A 161 5.55 3.51 0.03
C GLY A 161 4.95 4.11 1.32
N VAL A 162 3.91 4.96 1.19
CA VAL A 162 3.10 5.41 2.34
C VAL A 162 2.35 4.22 2.91
N VAL A 163 2.19 4.15 4.23
CA VAL A 163 1.28 3.15 4.83
C VAL A 163 -0.15 3.60 4.55
N PHE A 164 -0.89 2.81 3.78
CA PHE A 164 -2.29 3.06 3.49
C PHE A 164 -3.18 2.13 4.34
N GLN A 165 -4.19 2.70 4.99
CA GLN A 165 -5.18 1.97 5.77
C GLN A 165 -6.58 2.36 5.30
N VAL A 166 -7.30 1.39 4.72
CA VAL A 166 -8.63 1.63 4.18
C VAL A 166 -9.70 1.64 5.28
N SER A 167 -10.57 2.65 5.29
CA SER A 167 -11.76 2.75 6.15
C SER A 167 -12.95 2.08 5.46
N ARG A 168 -13.01 0.75 5.54
CA ARG A 168 -13.97 -0.06 4.79
C ARG A 168 -15.43 0.10 5.26
N ASP A 169 -16.34 -0.31 4.38
CA ASP A 169 -17.77 -0.52 4.65
C ASP A 169 -18.52 0.75 5.10
N GLN A 170 -18.04 1.94 4.73
CA GLN A 170 -18.64 3.22 5.11
C GLN A 170 -18.81 3.38 6.63
N LYS A 171 -17.97 2.72 7.43
CA LYS A 171 -17.94 2.87 8.90
C LYS A 171 -17.14 4.09 9.35
N GLY A 172 -16.45 4.73 8.42
CA GLY A 172 -15.53 5.81 8.72
C GLY A 172 -14.27 5.37 9.45
N LEU A 173 -13.51 6.38 9.85
CA LEU A 173 -12.31 6.18 10.64
C LEU A 173 -12.69 5.87 12.11
N THR A 174 -12.66 4.57 12.44
CA THR A 174 -12.87 4.07 13.80
C THR A 174 -11.55 3.96 14.56
N TRP A 175 -11.62 3.91 15.89
CA TRP A 175 -10.44 3.70 16.73
C TRP A 175 -9.73 2.37 16.40
N GLU A 176 -10.49 1.32 16.09
CA GLU A 176 -9.92 0.03 15.71
C GLU A 176 -9.16 0.12 14.39
N ASN A 177 -9.79 0.70 13.35
CA ASN A 177 -9.14 0.91 12.05
C ASN A 177 -7.85 1.74 12.17
N TYR A 178 -7.91 2.80 12.98
CA TYR A 178 -6.77 3.63 13.31
C TYR A 178 -5.61 2.83 13.97
N GLN A 179 -5.90 2.01 14.97
CA GLN A 179 -4.89 1.15 15.60
C GLN A 179 -4.33 0.11 14.63
N GLN A 180 -5.15 -0.45 13.73
CA GLN A 180 -4.68 -1.38 12.70
C GLN A 180 -3.65 -0.71 11.77
N GLY A 181 -3.91 0.53 11.34
CA GLY A 181 -2.97 1.34 10.55
C GLY A 181 -1.66 1.61 11.28
N LEU A 182 -1.72 2.01 12.55
CA LEU A 182 -0.53 2.18 13.41
C LEU A 182 0.27 0.88 13.54
N ASP A 183 -0.41 -0.25 13.76
CA ASP A 183 0.26 -1.53 13.92
C ASP A 183 0.91 -2.01 12.62
N GLN A 184 0.28 -1.76 11.47
CA GLN A 184 0.91 -2.00 10.15
C GLN A 184 2.17 -1.16 9.98
N TRP A 185 2.10 0.13 10.32
CA TRP A 185 3.25 1.03 10.29
C TRP A 185 4.38 0.55 11.20
N ARG A 186 4.07 0.12 12.43
CA ARG A 186 5.07 -0.41 13.38
C ARG A 186 5.74 -1.67 12.85
N ARG A 187 4.98 -2.60 12.27
CA ARG A 187 5.54 -3.83 11.66
C ARG A 187 6.44 -3.50 10.48
N LEU A 188 6.08 -2.53 9.64
CA LEU A 188 6.92 -2.06 8.54
C LEU A 188 8.24 -1.46 9.05
N HIS A 189 8.20 -0.65 10.12
CA HIS A 189 9.40 -0.05 10.71
C HIS A 189 10.31 -1.10 11.34
N ALA A 190 9.74 -2.14 11.96
CA ALA A 190 10.52 -3.22 12.55
C ALA A 190 11.38 -3.98 11.53
N ILE A 191 10.91 -4.08 10.27
CA ILE A 191 11.65 -4.78 9.21
C ILE A 191 12.56 -3.85 8.38
N ARG A 192 12.61 -2.55 8.70
CA ARG A 192 13.35 -1.58 7.90
C ARG A 192 14.86 -1.75 8.06
N SER A 193 15.56 -1.96 6.96
CA SER A 193 17.01 -1.91 6.81
C SER A 193 17.33 -0.82 5.80
N PRO A 194 17.97 0.32 6.18
CA PRO A 194 18.20 1.43 5.25
C PRO A 194 18.97 1.01 3.99
N TYR A 195 18.71 1.71 2.87
CA TYR A 195 19.49 1.55 1.65
C TYR A 195 20.88 2.17 1.83
N GLN A 196 21.92 1.40 1.53
CA GLN A 196 23.33 1.81 1.65
C GLN A 196 24.08 1.69 0.32
N GLY A 197 23.34 1.77 -0.80
CA GLY A 197 23.87 1.56 -2.14
C GLY A 197 23.80 0.11 -2.61
N GLN A 198 24.42 -0.13 -3.77
CA GLN A 198 24.39 -1.42 -4.48
C GLN A 198 25.42 -2.45 -4.00
N ASN A 199 26.36 -2.04 -3.14
CA ASN A 199 27.40 -2.95 -2.66
C ASN A 199 26.86 -3.87 -1.57
N LEU A 200 26.79 -5.18 -1.83
CA LEU A 200 26.36 -6.18 -0.85
C LEU A 200 27.15 -6.13 0.46
N LYS A 201 28.43 -5.76 0.41
CA LYS A 201 29.30 -5.68 1.59
C LYS A 201 28.94 -4.52 2.54
N SER A 202 28.11 -3.57 2.09
CA SER A 202 27.59 -2.52 2.96
C SER A 202 26.57 -3.07 3.97
N TYR A 203 25.98 -4.24 3.68
CA TYR A 203 24.97 -4.84 4.54
C TYR A 203 25.57 -5.92 5.44
N SER A 204 25.13 -5.98 6.70
CA SER A 204 25.75 -6.84 7.71
C SER A 204 25.48 -8.33 7.52
N ASP A 205 24.29 -8.69 7.02
CA ASP A 205 23.89 -10.08 6.75
C ASP A 205 22.88 -10.12 5.60
N PRO A 206 23.33 -9.82 4.36
CA PRO A 206 22.46 -9.88 3.20
C PRO A 206 22.13 -11.35 2.86
N MET A 207 20.87 -11.60 2.49
CA MET A 207 20.40 -12.94 2.13
C MET A 207 19.87 -12.94 0.70
N PHE A 208 20.40 -13.83 -0.13
CA PHE A 208 19.87 -14.05 -1.48
C PHE A 208 18.47 -14.67 -1.41
N ILE A 209 17.51 -14.11 -2.14
CA ILE A 209 16.10 -14.56 -2.09
C ILE A 209 15.51 -14.93 -3.44
N GLY A 210 16.22 -14.73 -4.55
CA GLY A 210 15.76 -15.16 -5.88
C GLY A 210 16.12 -14.18 -6.98
N PHE A 211 15.44 -14.34 -8.12
CA PHE A 211 15.67 -13.58 -9.34
C PHE A 211 14.39 -12.90 -9.81
N ALA A 212 14.49 -11.77 -10.48
CA ALA A 212 13.34 -11.10 -11.07
C ALA A 212 13.67 -10.56 -12.46
N GLY A 213 12.74 -10.70 -13.40
CA GLY A 213 12.80 -10.02 -14.70
C GLY A 213 12.08 -8.68 -14.62
N MET A 214 12.71 -7.60 -15.07
CA MET A 214 12.15 -6.24 -14.95
C MET A 214 12.53 -5.37 -16.16
N ASP A 215 11.76 -4.31 -16.42
CA ASP A 215 12.14 -3.26 -17.34
C ASP A 215 13.28 -2.35 -16.80
N GLU A 216 14.04 -1.71 -17.71
CA GLU A 216 15.15 -0.81 -17.38
C GLU A 216 14.73 0.36 -16.47
N GLY A 217 13.53 0.91 -16.63
CA GLY A 217 12.99 1.98 -15.80
C GLY A 217 12.82 1.55 -14.34
N THR A 218 12.23 0.36 -14.12
CA THR A 218 12.12 -0.23 -12.78
C THR A 218 13.49 -0.49 -12.17
N VAL A 219 14.44 -1.06 -12.92
CA VAL A 219 15.81 -1.30 -12.44
C VAL A 219 16.51 0.00 -12.03
N ASN A 220 16.36 1.06 -12.83
CA ASN A 220 16.95 2.37 -12.53
C ASN A 220 16.40 2.97 -11.23
N LEU A 221 15.12 2.79 -10.93
CA LEU A 221 14.53 3.24 -9.67
C LEU A 221 15.07 2.43 -8.49
N LEU A 222 15.03 1.10 -8.57
CA LEU A 222 15.44 0.21 -7.47
C LEU A 222 16.94 0.34 -7.15
N THR A 223 17.79 0.56 -8.16
CA THR A 223 19.24 0.78 -7.97
C THR A 223 19.58 2.14 -7.35
N GLN A 224 18.61 3.06 -7.28
CA GLN A 224 18.71 4.32 -6.55
C GLN A 224 18.11 4.24 -5.13
N GLY A 225 17.69 3.05 -4.69
CA GLY A 225 16.99 2.89 -3.41
C GLY A 225 15.57 3.47 -3.42
N LYS A 226 14.99 3.68 -4.60
CA LYS A 226 13.57 4.00 -4.78
C LYS A 226 12.77 2.71 -4.96
N ASN A 227 11.48 2.83 -5.21
CA ASN A 227 10.57 1.69 -5.34
C ASN A 227 10.09 1.51 -6.78
N ARG A 228 9.63 0.31 -7.11
CA ARG A 228 8.91 0.04 -8.37
C ARG A 228 7.65 0.90 -8.41
N ALA A 229 7.51 1.70 -9.47
CA ALA A 229 6.33 2.56 -9.71
C ALA A 229 5.57 2.15 -10.98
N ASP A 230 5.99 1.08 -11.67
CA ASP A 230 5.29 0.58 -12.84
C ASP A 230 3.92 -0.03 -12.48
N LEU A 231 2.92 0.34 -13.28
CA LEU A 231 1.55 -0.18 -13.23
C LEU A 231 1.14 -0.92 -14.51
N LYS A 232 2.04 -1.11 -15.49
CA LYS A 232 1.73 -1.67 -16.82
C LYS A 232 2.02 -3.16 -16.93
N GLU A 233 3.07 -3.64 -16.27
CA GLU A 233 3.42 -5.07 -16.33
C GLU A 233 2.26 -5.91 -15.80
N ALA A 234 1.98 -7.02 -16.49
CA ALA A 234 1.02 -7.99 -16.01
C ALA A 234 1.43 -8.52 -14.64
N ALA A 235 0.55 -8.27 -13.68
CA ALA A 235 0.74 -8.61 -12.30
C ALA A 235 -0.53 -9.28 -11.78
N ARG A 236 -0.40 -10.54 -11.36
CA ARG A 236 -1.52 -11.36 -10.88
C ARG A 236 -1.97 -10.99 -9.48
N TRP A 237 -1.02 -10.68 -8.62
CA TRP A 237 -1.15 -10.41 -7.19
C TRP A 237 -1.04 -8.92 -6.86
N GLY A 238 -1.45 -8.06 -7.79
CA GLY A 238 -1.40 -6.59 -7.67
C GLY A 238 -0.04 -6.01 -8.03
N TYR A 239 0.09 -4.69 -7.86
CA TYR A 239 1.31 -3.95 -8.15
C TYR A 239 2.41 -4.32 -7.15
N ALA A 240 3.31 -5.19 -7.58
CA ALA A 240 4.35 -5.77 -6.76
C ALA A 240 5.54 -6.20 -7.62
N MET A 241 6.63 -6.57 -6.97
CA MET A 241 7.79 -7.17 -7.62
C MET A 241 7.67 -8.69 -7.53
N TYR A 242 7.77 -9.34 -8.68
CA TYR A 242 7.64 -10.78 -8.83
C TYR A 242 9.02 -11.42 -8.89
N VAL A 243 9.22 -12.43 -8.06
CA VAL A 243 10.51 -13.05 -7.83
C VAL A 243 10.37 -14.54 -8.08
N ALA A 244 11.18 -15.04 -8.99
CA ALA A 244 11.34 -16.45 -9.27
C ALA A 244 12.49 -17.01 -8.42
N ASP A 245 12.38 -18.29 -8.07
CA ASP A 245 13.47 -19.06 -7.47
C ASP A 245 14.52 -19.52 -8.50
N ASP A 246 14.24 -19.34 -9.80
CA ASP A 246 15.05 -19.77 -10.93
C ASP A 246 15.35 -18.63 -11.92
N ALA A 247 16.63 -18.44 -12.25
CA ALA A 247 17.08 -17.41 -13.20
C ALA A 247 16.53 -17.60 -14.62
N ARG A 248 16.23 -18.85 -15.03
CA ARG A 248 15.60 -19.16 -16.34
C ARG A 248 14.19 -18.59 -16.39
N ILE A 249 13.43 -18.74 -15.31
CA ILE A 249 12.08 -18.20 -15.18
C ILE A 249 12.14 -16.67 -15.18
N ALA A 250 13.06 -16.07 -14.42
CA ALA A 250 13.25 -14.62 -14.44
C ALA A 250 13.64 -14.10 -15.84
N LYS A 251 14.50 -14.82 -16.58
CA LYS A 251 14.85 -14.50 -17.98
C LYS A 251 13.66 -14.61 -18.91
N TYR A 252 12.80 -15.61 -18.72
CA TYR A 252 11.54 -15.74 -19.46
C TYR A 252 10.65 -14.51 -19.25
N PHE A 253 10.43 -14.10 -18.00
CA PHE A 253 9.61 -12.92 -17.70
C PHE A 253 10.24 -11.62 -18.17
N ALA A 254 11.57 -11.47 -18.08
CA ALA A 254 12.27 -10.32 -18.68
C ALA A 254 12.00 -10.21 -20.19
N ASN A 255 11.92 -11.33 -20.91
CA ASN A 255 11.56 -11.30 -22.33
C ASN A 255 10.05 -11.09 -22.57
N TRP A 256 9.21 -11.66 -21.72
CA TRP A 256 7.75 -11.50 -21.81
C TRP A 256 7.29 -10.04 -21.61
N ILE A 257 7.97 -9.29 -20.75
CA ILE A 257 7.75 -7.85 -20.56
C ILE A 257 7.84 -7.07 -21.89
N LYS A 258 8.71 -7.49 -22.81
CA LYS A 258 8.83 -6.87 -24.15
C LYS A 258 7.58 -7.09 -25.00
N SER A 259 6.98 -8.28 -24.97
CA SER A 259 5.79 -8.55 -25.78
C SER A 259 4.49 -8.08 -25.12
N ASN A 260 4.44 -8.04 -23.79
CA ASN A 260 3.20 -7.82 -23.05
C ASN A 260 3.01 -6.40 -22.50
N ALA A 261 4.09 -5.64 -22.20
CA ALA A 261 3.97 -4.36 -21.50
C ALA A 261 4.63 -3.17 -22.21
N PHE A 262 5.88 -3.31 -22.68
CA PHE A 262 6.68 -2.15 -23.14
C PHE A 262 7.13 -2.21 -24.61
N GLY A 263 6.77 -3.26 -25.35
CA GLY A 263 7.11 -3.43 -26.75
C GLY A 263 8.47 -4.09 -27.01
N ALA A 264 8.66 -4.59 -28.22
CA ALA A 264 9.81 -5.44 -28.60
C ALA A 264 11.19 -4.79 -28.39
N ASN A 265 11.23 -3.45 -28.42
CA ASN A 265 12.45 -2.65 -28.24
C ASN A 265 12.75 -2.31 -26.77
N ALA A 266 11.89 -2.72 -25.83
CA ALA A 266 12.11 -2.47 -24.42
C ALA A 266 13.38 -3.17 -23.93
N ARG A 267 14.18 -2.44 -23.15
CA ARG A 267 15.32 -3.01 -22.43
C ARG A 267 14.82 -3.62 -21.14
N THR A 268 15.20 -4.86 -20.92
CA THR A 268 14.82 -5.63 -19.74
C THR A 268 16.04 -6.34 -19.19
N HIS A 269 16.00 -6.62 -17.89
CA HIS A 269 17.11 -7.18 -17.16
C HIS A 269 16.62 -8.32 -16.28
N VAL A 270 17.49 -9.29 -16.03
CA VAL A 270 17.36 -10.20 -14.90
C VAL A 270 18.16 -9.61 -13.75
N CYS A 271 17.55 -9.53 -12.59
CA CYS A 271 18.18 -9.04 -11.37
C CYS A 271 18.26 -10.15 -10.33
N GLU A 272 19.35 -10.19 -9.56
CA GLU A 272 19.36 -10.86 -8.27
C GLU A 272 18.66 -10.00 -7.24
N LEU A 273 17.84 -10.63 -6.41
CA LEU A 273 17.22 -9.99 -5.28
C LEU A 273 17.80 -10.51 -3.97
N TRP A 274 18.06 -9.56 -3.08
CA TRP A 274 18.63 -9.81 -1.78
C TRP A 274 17.79 -9.11 -0.71
N ALA A 275 17.52 -9.79 0.40
CA ALA A 275 17.15 -9.09 1.61
C ALA A 275 18.41 -8.44 2.21
N ARG A 276 18.34 -7.14 2.53
CA ARG A 276 19.45 -6.38 3.12
C ARG A 276 19.81 -6.85 4.54
N ASP A 277 18.87 -7.50 5.22
CA ASP A 277 19.03 -8.01 6.58
C ASP A 277 18.26 -9.33 6.72
N ARG A 278 19.00 -10.44 6.84
CA ARG A 278 18.44 -11.80 6.99
C ARG A 278 17.49 -11.90 8.17
N LYS A 279 17.86 -11.38 9.34
CA LYS A 279 17.03 -11.51 10.56
C LYS A 279 15.70 -10.81 10.37
N LYS A 280 15.71 -9.61 9.78
CA LYS A 280 14.47 -8.89 9.44
C LYS A 280 13.66 -9.62 8.40
N PHE A 281 14.29 -10.18 7.36
CA PHE A 281 13.59 -10.99 6.37
C PHE A 281 12.89 -12.18 7.02
N LEU A 282 13.58 -12.95 7.87
CA LEU A 282 12.99 -14.09 8.56
C LEU A 282 11.85 -13.68 9.51
N ALA A 283 11.93 -12.49 10.12
CA ALA A 283 10.87 -11.93 10.95
C ALA A 283 9.68 -11.34 10.17
N THR A 284 9.87 -10.96 8.89
CA THR A 284 8.78 -10.48 8.04
C THR A 284 7.73 -11.57 7.87
N ASN A 285 6.46 -11.20 7.98
CA ASN A 285 5.34 -12.09 7.74
C ASN A 285 5.39 -12.67 6.33
N LYS A 286 5.19 -13.98 6.20
CA LYS A 286 5.20 -14.69 4.92
C LYS A 286 4.03 -15.64 4.85
N ILE A 287 3.41 -15.75 3.69
CA ILE A 287 2.29 -16.65 3.47
C ILE A 287 2.33 -17.28 2.10
N TRP A 288 1.99 -18.55 2.02
CA TRP A 288 1.74 -19.24 0.78
C TRP A 288 0.23 -19.24 0.47
N VAL A 289 -0.16 -18.58 -0.60
CA VAL A 289 -1.56 -18.40 -1.02
C VAL A 289 -1.92 -19.45 -2.09
N PRO A 290 -3.11 -20.08 -2.01
CA PRO A 290 -3.54 -21.05 -3.00
C PRO A 290 -3.78 -20.39 -4.37
N GLU A 291 -3.51 -21.14 -5.42
CA GLU A 291 -3.76 -20.75 -6.81
C GLU A 291 -5.14 -21.25 -7.25
N ASP A 292 -6.21 -20.65 -6.71
CA ASP A 292 -7.60 -21.01 -7.04
C ASP A 292 -8.32 -19.97 -7.93
N GLY A 293 -7.61 -18.91 -8.33
CA GLY A 293 -8.15 -17.84 -9.17
C GLY A 293 -8.94 -16.76 -8.41
N THR A 294 -9.29 -16.97 -7.14
CA THR A 294 -10.27 -16.12 -6.44
C THR A 294 -9.68 -14.85 -5.83
N MET A 295 -8.36 -14.81 -5.61
CA MET A 295 -7.66 -13.70 -4.94
C MET A 295 -6.70 -12.94 -5.86
N MET A 296 -6.76 -13.22 -7.17
CA MET A 296 -5.97 -12.51 -8.16
C MET A 296 -6.61 -11.17 -8.49
N THR A 297 -5.80 -10.15 -8.73
CA THR A 297 -6.28 -8.79 -9.04
C THR A 297 -6.34 -8.51 -10.55
N ASN A 298 -5.67 -9.32 -11.38
CA ASN A 298 -5.56 -9.19 -12.84
C ASN A 298 -5.40 -7.74 -13.34
N VAL A 299 -4.22 -7.14 -13.11
CA VAL A 299 -4.01 -5.70 -13.36
C VAL A 299 -4.15 -5.24 -14.82
N GLN A 300 -4.14 -6.15 -15.80
CA GLN A 300 -4.27 -5.78 -17.23
C GLN A 300 -5.72 -5.72 -17.69
N GLY A 301 -6.61 -6.50 -17.08
CA GLY A 301 -8.02 -6.60 -17.48
C GLY A 301 -8.99 -5.89 -16.56
N GLY A 302 -8.58 -5.55 -15.33
CA GLY A 302 -9.42 -4.86 -14.36
C GLY A 302 -9.36 -3.33 -14.50
N ASP A 303 -10.45 -2.66 -14.17
CA ASP A 303 -10.39 -1.22 -13.88
C ASP A 303 -9.68 -0.98 -12.52
N LYS A 304 -9.22 0.25 -12.30
CA LYS A 304 -8.48 0.64 -11.08
C LYS A 304 -9.26 0.33 -9.80
N PHE A 305 -10.58 0.52 -9.82
CA PHE A 305 -11.45 0.30 -8.67
C PHE A 305 -11.48 -1.18 -8.29
N LYS A 306 -11.73 -2.05 -9.26
CA LYS A 306 -11.70 -3.50 -9.07
C LYS A 306 -10.34 -3.97 -8.59
N ILE A 307 -9.25 -3.53 -9.23
CA ILE A 307 -7.89 -3.93 -8.85
C ILE A 307 -7.61 -3.58 -7.39
N ALA A 308 -7.96 -2.35 -6.98
CA ALA A 308 -7.71 -1.88 -5.63
C ALA A 308 -8.53 -2.67 -4.59
N TRP A 309 -9.83 -2.88 -4.83
CA TRP A 309 -10.68 -3.64 -3.92
C TRP A 309 -10.34 -5.14 -3.87
N ASP A 310 -9.95 -5.76 -5.00
CA ASP A 310 -9.46 -7.14 -5.01
C ASP A 310 -8.20 -7.29 -4.15
N GLN A 311 -7.31 -6.29 -4.20
CA GLN A 311 -6.13 -6.25 -3.32
C GLN A 311 -6.52 -6.14 -1.84
N GLU A 312 -7.44 -5.24 -1.49
CA GLU A 312 -7.91 -5.12 -0.10
C GLU A 312 -8.67 -6.39 0.36
N ASN A 313 -9.41 -7.05 -0.52
CA ASN A 313 -10.09 -8.32 -0.22
C ASN A 313 -9.10 -9.45 0.04
N ARG A 314 -8.04 -9.54 -0.76
CA ARG A 314 -6.95 -10.51 -0.53
C ARG A 314 -6.26 -10.23 0.80
N ASP A 315 -5.90 -8.98 1.08
CA ASP A 315 -5.19 -8.61 2.31
C ASP A 315 -6.04 -8.97 3.56
N ALA A 316 -7.37 -8.77 3.49
CA ALA A 316 -8.31 -9.21 4.52
C ALA A 316 -8.37 -10.74 4.64
N LYS A 317 -8.42 -11.47 3.52
CA LYS A 317 -8.42 -12.94 3.52
C LYS A 317 -7.14 -13.52 4.12
N VAL A 318 -5.99 -12.92 3.81
CA VAL A 318 -4.69 -13.29 4.39
C VAL A 318 -4.68 -13.05 5.91
N ALA A 319 -5.32 -11.98 6.38
CA ALA A 319 -5.49 -11.71 7.80
C ALA A 319 -6.35 -12.77 8.51
N GLU A 320 -7.41 -13.29 7.89
CA GLU A 320 -8.19 -14.43 8.41
C GLU A 320 -7.33 -15.69 8.60
N TRP A 321 -6.28 -15.86 7.79
CA TRP A 321 -5.31 -16.95 7.95
C TRP A 321 -4.21 -16.67 8.98
N GLY A 322 -4.32 -15.55 9.71
CA GLY A 322 -3.44 -15.17 10.81
C GLY A 322 -2.17 -14.45 10.37
N VAL A 323 -2.11 -13.93 9.14
CA VAL A 323 -0.95 -13.18 8.62
C VAL A 323 -1.38 -11.75 8.31
N LYS A 324 -0.69 -10.76 8.88
CA LYS A 324 -1.04 -9.34 8.71
C LYS A 324 -0.02 -8.62 7.83
N MET A 325 -0.45 -7.57 7.13
CA MET A 325 0.47 -6.69 6.42
C MET A 325 1.47 -5.98 7.36
N PRO A 326 2.68 -5.63 6.91
CA PRO A 326 3.24 -6.01 5.61
C PRO A 326 3.62 -7.50 5.60
N TYR A 327 3.46 -8.17 4.45
CA TYR A 327 3.85 -9.56 4.26
C TYR A 327 4.44 -9.79 2.86
N ILE A 328 5.13 -10.92 2.70
CA ILE A 328 5.55 -11.46 1.39
C ILE A 328 4.64 -12.64 1.05
N LEU A 329 4.13 -12.66 -0.17
CA LEU A 329 3.24 -13.71 -0.66
C LEU A 329 4.02 -14.71 -1.51
N PHE A 330 3.69 -15.99 -1.37
CA PHE A 330 4.18 -17.08 -2.22
C PHE A 330 3.00 -17.75 -2.89
N SER A 331 3.16 -18.21 -4.13
CA SER A 331 2.14 -18.94 -4.87
C SER A 331 2.76 -19.98 -5.82
N ARG A 332 1.95 -20.95 -6.24
CA ARG A 332 2.29 -21.90 -7.31
C ARG A 332 1.57 -21.49 -8.58
N HIS A 333 2.29 -21.07 -9.61
CA HIS A 333 1.68 -20.63 -10.86
C HIS A 333 1.67 -21.77 -11.88
N PHE A 334 0.60 -21.89 -12.66
CA PHE A 334 0.52 -22.86 -13.76
C PHE A 334 1.61 -22.64 -14.81
N TYR A 335 2.01 -23.71 -15.51
CA TYR A 335 2.95 -23.59 -16.61
C TYR A 335 2.44 -22.61 -17.68
N MET A 336 3.30 -21.69 -18.13
CA MET A 336 3.03 -20.82 -19.26
C MET A 336 3.75 -21.33 -20.51
N GLY A 337 3.12 -21.19 -21.67
CA GLY A 337 3.71 -21.60 -22.95
C GLY A 337 5.09 -20.99 -23.17
N GLY A 338 6.07 -21.84 -23.51
CA GLY A 338 7.45 -21.43 -23.78
C GLY A 338 8.32 -21.23 -22.54
N MET A 339 7.85 -21.56 -21.33
CA MET A 339 8.69 -21.48 -20.14
C MET A 339 9.86 -22.47 -20.20
N PRO A 340 11.07 -22.09 -19.76
CA PRO A 340 12.29 -22.90 -19.84
C PRO A 340 12.43 -23.92 -18.70
N ILE A 341 11.31 -24.51 -18.29
CA ILE A 341 11.21 -25.50 -17.20
C ILE A 341 10.28 -26.63 -17.64
N ALA A 342 10.28 -27.74 -16.91
CA ALA A 342 9.31 -28.82 -17.14
C ALA A 342 7.87 -28.28 -17.07
N GLN A 343 6.95 -28.90 -17.85
CA GLN A 343 5.53 -28.53 -17.93
C GLN A 343 4.79 -28.83 -16.62
N THR A 344 5.15 -28.08 -15.59
CA THR A 344 4.74 -28.21 -14.19
C THR A 344 4.52 -26.82 -13.63
N ARG A 345 3.87 -26.74 -12.46
CA ARG A 345 3.73 -25.46 -11.77
C ARG A 345 5.11 -24.97 -11.28
N TRP A 346 5.24 -23.66 -11.15
CA TRP A 346 6.47 -23.01 -10.68
C TRP A 346 6.20 -22.09 -9.49
N ASN A 347 7.24 -21.74 -8.74
CA ASN A 347 7.10 -20.93 -7.54
C ASN A 347 7.27 -19.45 -7.82
N GLU A 348 6.34 -18.67 -7.31
CA GLU A 348 6.35 -17.22 -7.40
C GLU A 348 6.39 -16.63 -6.00
N MET A 349 7.28 -15.67 -5.78
CA MET A 349 7.29 -14.83 -4.59
C MET A 349 6.94 -13.39 -4.98
N VAL A 350 6.04 -12.78 -4.23
CA VAL A 350 5.50 -11.44 -4.49
C VAL A 350 5.89 -10.53 -3.35
N VAL A 351 6.67 -9.49 -3.68
CA VAL A 351 7.14 -8.49 -2.73
C VAL A 351 6.46 -7.16 -3.03
N TYR A 352 5.63 -6.67 -2.12
CA TYR A 352 4.94 -5.38 -2.25
C TYR A 352 5.87 -4.19 -1.97
N THR A 353 5.57 -3.03 -2.56
CA THR A 353 6.38 -1.80 -2.52
C THR A 353 6.91 -1.46 -1.12
N HIS A 354 6.08 -1.56 -0.08
CA HIS A 354 6.53 -1.26 1.28
C HIS A 354 7.62 -2.24 1.78
N VAL A 355 7.54 -3.53 1.45
CA VAL A 355 8.60 -4.50 1.80
C VAL A 355 9.83 -4.27 0.94
N GLN A 356 9.65 -3.90 -0.34
CA GLN A 356 10.74 -3.51 -1.24
C GLN A 356 11.55 -2.38 -0.63
N ASP A 357 10.89 -1.25 -0.31
CA ASP A 357 11.49 -0.05 0.29
C ASP A 357 12.18 -0.36 1.61
N ALA A 358 11.52 -1.18 2.45
CA ALA A 358 11.97 -1.46 3.79
C ALA A 358 13.15 -2.44 3.82
N LEU A 359 13.25 -3.41 2.90
CA LEU A 359 14.16 -4.53 3.10
C LEU A 359 14.91 -5.03 1.86
N ILE A 360 14.45 -4.79 0.64
CA ILE A 360 15.01 -5.47 -0.54
C ILE A 360 16.10 -4.63 -1.22
N LEU A 361 17.09 -5.34 -1.76
CA LEU A 361 18.15 -4.85 -2.64
C LEU A 361 18.06 -5.59 -3.97
N THR A 362 18.09 -4.82 -5.05
CA THR A 362 18.07 -5.32 -6.44
C THR A 362 19.45 -5.12 -7.05
N ILE A 363 20.03 -6.18 -7.62
CA ILE A 363 21.33 -6.16 -8.31
C ILE A 363 21.12 -6.63 -9.75
N PRO A 364 21.22 -5.74 -10.76
CA PRO A 364 21.07 -6.15 -12.16
C PRO A 364 22.24 -7.03 -12.61
N LEU A 365 21.93 -8.03 -13.42
CA LEU A 365 22.92 -8.92 -14.04
C LEU A 365 23.12 -8.55 -15.51
N THR A 366 24.32 -8.77 -16.03
CA THR A 366 24.58 -8.80 -17.47
C THR A 366 24.05 -10.11 -18.08
N ASP A 367 23.78 -10.14 -19.38
CA ASP A 367 23.35 -11.36 -20.07
C ASP A 367 24.32 -12.53 -19.86
N GLN A 368 25.62 -12.25 -19.91
CA GLN A 368 26.66 -13.25 -19.62
C GLN A 368 26.53 -13.80 -18.19
N GLN A 369 26.32 -12.94 -17.19
CA GLN A 369 26.14 -13.40 -15.80
C GLN A 369 24.88 -14.25 -15.63
N VAL A 370 23.80 -13.92 -16.35
CA VAL A 370 22.58 -14.74 -16.36
C VAL A 370 22.86 -16.11 -16.95
N ASP A 371 23.51 -16.15 -18.12
CA ASP A 371 23.83 -17.40 -18.81
C ASP A 371 24.79 -18.28 -18.00
N GLU A 372 25.78 -17.70 -17.35
CA GLU A 372 26.68 -18.42 -16.44
C GLU A 372 25.93 -19.04 -15.25
N LYS A 373 24.96 -18.31 -14.67
CA LYS A 373 24.13 -18.84 -13.57
C LYS A 373 23.24 -19.98 -14.04
N ILE A 374 22.65 -19.87 -15.23
CA ILE A 374 21.83 -20.93 -15.83
C ILE A 374 22.70 -22.17 -16.11
N ALA A 375 23.87 -21.98 -16.73
CA ALA A 375 24.77 -23.07 -17.12
C ALA A 375 25.33 -23.85 -15.92
N ARG A 376 25.58 -23.17 -14.78
CA ARG A 376 26.04 -23.82 -13.54
C ARG A 376 24.92 -24.53 -12.77
N GLY A 377 23.71 -24.60 -13.33
CA GLY A 377 22.56 -25.17 -12.65
C GLY A 377 22.05 -24.32 -11.49
N GLY A 378 22.39 -23.02 -11.44
CA GLY A 378 21.86 -21.99 -10.55
C GLY A 378 22.03 -22.19 -9.05
N ARG A 379 22.20 -21.11 -8.29
CA ARG A 379 21.72 -21.10 -6.89
C ARG A 379 20.20 -20.94 -6.96
N PHE A 380 19.47 -22.04 -7.01
CA PHE A 380 18.03 -22.00 -6.87
C PHE A 380 17.66 -21.83 -5.41
N VAL A 381 16.69 -20.96 -5.14
CA VAL A 381 16.10 -20.81 -3.80
C VAL A 381 14.72 -21.40 -3.85
N LYS A 382 14.62 -22.72 -3.95
CA LYS A 382 13.33 -23.42 -4.07
C LYS A 382 12.42 -23.05 -2.91
N PHE A 383 11.41 -22.22 -3.15
CA PHE A 383 10.63 -21.60 -2.08
C PHE A 383 9.87 -22.64 -1.24
N GLU A 384 9.45 -23.74 -1.83
CA GLU A 384 8.80 -24.87 -1.16
C GLU A 384 9.73 -25.55 -0.15
N GLU A 385 11.04 -25.61 -0.41
CA GLU A 385 12.04 -26.13 0.53
C GLU A 385 12.36 -25.13 1.65
N GLN A 386 11.90 -23.87 1.53
CA GLN A 386 12.13 -22.81 2.51
C GLN A 386 10.94 -22.55 3.44
N ILE A 387 9.84 -23.31 3.34
CA ILE A 387 8.63 -23.08 4.16
C ILE A 387 8.97 -23.01 5.65
N SER A 388 9.69 -24.00 6.18
CA SER A 388 10.11 -24.02 7.58
C SER A 388 11.20 -22.98 7.86
N ASN A 389 12.24 -22.94 7.03
CA ASN A 389 13.41 -22.08 7.24
C ASN A 389 13.07 -20.58 7.23
N TRP A 390 12.07 -20.17 6.45
CA TRP A 390 11.65 -18.78 6.30
C TRP A 390 10.39 -18.45 7.09
N ASN A 391 9.89 -19.40 7.87
CA ASN A 391 8.66 -19.27 8.65
C ASN A 391 7.46 -18.84 7.78
N ILE A 392 7.26 -19.53 6.65
CA ILE A 392 6.17 -19.25 5.71
C ILE A 392 4.90 -19.91 6.25
N LYS A 393 3.86 -19.12 6.49
CA LYS A 393 2.55 -19.66 6.85
C LYS A 393 1.95 -20.38 5.65
N VAL A 394 1.48 -21.62 5.87
CA VAL A 394 0.74 -22.39 4.87
C VAL A 394 -0.69 -22.66 5.36
N PRO A 395 -1.69 -21.89 4.90
CA PRO A 395 -3.11 -22.14 5.17
C PRO A 395 -3.58 -23.53 4.74
N VAL A 396 -4.66 -24.01 5.35
CA VAL A 396 -5.28 -25.30 4.99
C VAL A 396 -5.68 -25.33 3.51
N ALA A 397 -6.22 -24.22 2.99
CA ALA A 397 -6.58 -24.09 1.57
C ALA A 397 -5.38 -24.33 0.65
N THR A 398 -4.21 -23.77 0.99
CA THR A 398 -2.96 -24.02 0.26
C THR A 398 -2.56 -25.49 0.32
N LYS A 399 -2.63 -26.14 1.48
CA LYS A 399 -2.34 -27.58 1.57
C LYS A 399 -3.29 -28.44 0.72
N VAL A 400 -4.54 -28.02 0.55
CA VAL A 400 -5.49 -28.67 -0.36
C VAL A 400 -5.06 -28.45 -1.82
N ASP A 401 -4.72 -27.23 -2.21
CA ASP A 401 -4.23 -26.91 -3.55
C ASP A 401 -3.01 -27.76 -3.95
N PHE A 402 -2.00 -27.86 -3.09
CA PHE A 402 -0.84 -28.71 -3.33
C PHE A 402 -1.22 -30.18 -3.53
N ARG A 403 -2.10 -30.73 -2.68
CA ARG A 403 -2.58 -32.12 -2.82
C ARG A 403 -3.34 -32.35 -4.12
N ASN A 404 -4.18 -31.41 -4.54
CA ASN A 404 -4.92 -31.50 -5.79
C ASN A 404 -3.99 -31.58 -7.02
N HIS A 405 -2.80 -30.99 -6.90
CA HIS A 405 -1.76 -31.02 -7.94
C HIS A 405 -0.69 -32.10 -7.73
N ARG A 406 -0.89 -33.02 -6.76
CA ARG A 406 0.06 -34.09 -6.40
C ARG A 406 1.44 -33.58 -5.99
N GLU A 407 1.47 -32.39 -5.39
CA GLU A 407 2.68 -31.77 -4.86
C GLU A 407 2.72 -31.98 -3.35
N ASN A 408 3.83 -32.51 -2.84
CA ASN A 408 4.02 -32.71 -1.40
C ASN A 408 4.82 -31.53 -0.85
N ILE A 409 4.19 -30.76 0.04
CA ILE A 409 4.88 -29.77 0.88
C ILE A 409 5.11 -30.37 2.26
N GLY A 410 6.38 -30.43 2.65
CA GLY A 410 6.85 -30.95 3.95
C GLY A 410 6.52 -30.02 5.10
#